data_AF-A0A0D7AQM6-F1
#
_entry.id   AF-A0A0D7AQM6-F1
#
_cell.length_a   1.000
_cell.length_b   1.000
_cell.length_c   1.000
_cell.angle_alpha   90.00
_cell.angle_beta   90.00
_cell.angle_gamma   90.00
#
_symmetry.space_group_name_H-M   'P 1'
#
loop_
_entity.id
_entity.type
_entity.pdbx_description
1 polymer ?
#
loop_
_entity_poly.entity_id
_entity_poly.type
_entity_poly.pdbx_seq_one_letter_code
_entity_poly.pdbx_strand_id
1 'polypeptide(L)'
;MAKHIQGREEAMVRQVARLPESPRNHCTPILDLILAPDSEGGSIMIMPFFLPAHQPLFETVGELLEFFRQMFEGVQFMHEHRFAHGDCTLENFAMSSAEMYPHGFFPFHHEKSRSFRRNISPHGTRTSSWPRYYIIDFDRSCHFPFEQSEPARNDRIATQRTPGRNPFPHDVHYLGQILKNRFLEVRYMAFVSLHAYVMV
;
A
#
# COMPACT_ATOMS: atom_id res chain seq x y z
N MET A 1 -9.61 11.52 -0.37
CA MET A 1 -9.43 11.20 1.06
C MET A 1 -8.53 12.27 1.66
N ALA A 2 -8.69 12.57 2.95
CA ALA A 2 -7.81 13.48 3.69
C ALA A 2 -7.24 12.75 4.92
N LYS A 3 -5.93 12.87 5.18
CA LYS A 3 -5.25 12.38 6.39
C LYS A 3 -4.53 13.57 7.04
N HIS A 4 -4.74 13.80 8.33
CA HIS A 4 -3.88 14.71 9.09
C HIS A 4 -2.54 14.01 9.34
N ILE A 5 -1.45 14.68 8.99
CA ILE A 5 -0.09 14.18 9.09
C ILE A 5 0.79 15.23 9.79
N GLN A 6 1.77 14.77 10.56
CA GLN A 6 2.66 15.66 11.31
C GLN A 6 4.02 15.02 11.58
N GLY A 7 4.99 15.86 11.96
CA GLY A 7 6.30 15.41 12.40
C GLY A 7 7.04 14.60 11.32
N ARG A 8 7.38 13.34 11.63
CA ARG A 8 8.17 12.48 10.73
C ARG A 8 7.39 12.11 9.47
N GLU A 9 6.10 11.83 9.59
CA GLU A 9 5.28 11.44 8.45
C GLU A 9 5.18 12.57 7.44
N GLU A 10 4.88 13.79 7.92
CA GLU A 10 4.80 14.97 7.06
C GLU A 10 6.10 15.22 6.30
N ALA A 11 7.24 15.14 6.98
CA ALA A 11 8.54 15.27 6.34
C ALA A 11 8.76 14.21 5.26
N MET A 12 8.30 12.98 5.48
CA MET A 12 8.42 11.88 4.53
C MET A 12 7.49 12.05 3.33
N VAL A 13 6.21 12.37 3.56
CA VAL A 13 5.22 12.65 2.52
C VAL A 13 5.71 13.78 1.60
N ARG A 14 6.29 14.85 2.15
CA ARG A 14 6.89 15.93 1.34
C ARG A 14 8.05 15.47 0.46
N GLN A 15 8.79 14.43 0.87
CA GLN A 15 9.85 13.83 0.07
C GLN A 15 9.28 12.89 -1.00
N VAL A 16 8.28 12.08 -0.64
CA VAL A 16 7.55 11.21 -1.59
C VAL A 16 6.88 12.04 -2.69
N ALA A 17 6.32 13.21 -2.35
CA ALA A 17 5.72 14.15 -3.33
C ALA A 17 6.70 14.67 -4.39
N ARG A 18 8.01 14.55 -4.15
CA ARG A 18 9.08 14.97 -5.07
C ARG A 18 9.61 13.84 -5.92
N LEU A 19 9.13 12.60 -5.72
CA LEU A 19 9.50 11.48 -6.58
C LEU A 19 9.05 11.75 -8.01
N PRO A 20 9.83 11.35 -9.02
CA PRO A 20 9.47 11.59 -10.41
C PRO A 20 8.18 10.86 -10.76
N GLU A 21 7.41 11.46 -11.67
CA GLU A 21 6.30 10.77 -12.30
C GLU A 21 6.83 9.57 -13.08
N SER A 22 6.33 8.39 -12.73
CA SER A 22 6.73 7.13 -13.34
C SER A 22 5.60 6.13 -13.21
N PRO A 23 5.33 5.30 -14.24
CA PRO A 23 4.36 4.22 -14.11
C PRO A 23 4.73 3.26 -12.99
N ARG A 24 6.04 3.09 -12.71
CA ARG A 24 6.60 2.27 -11.62
C ARG A 24 6.43 2.90 -10.24
N ASN A 25 6.10 4.20 -10.16
CA ASN A 25 5.85 4.87 -8.90
C ASN A 25 4.46 4.50 -8.39
N HIS A 26 4.40 3.45 -7.57
CA HIS A 26 3.18 3.03 -6.89
C HIS A 26 2.95 3.73 -5.55
N CYS A 27 3.73 4.75 -5.16
CA CYS A 27 3.38 5.54 -3.98
C CYS A 27 2.04 6.25 -4.19
N THR A 28 1.28 6.43 -3.11
CA THR A 28 0.04 7.21 -3.15
C THR A 28 0.26 8.59 -3.78
N PRO A 29 -0.57 9.02 -4.74
CA PRO A 29 -0.50 10.37 -5.27
C PRO A 29 -0.89 11.37 -4.18
N ILE A 30 -0.01 12.34 -3.96
CA ILE A 30 -0.24 13.46 -3.05
C ILE A 30 -0.83 14.59 -3.90
N LEU A 31 -2.15 14.75 -3.84
CA LEU A 31 -2.88 15.73 -4.64
C LEU A 31 -2.71 17.15 -4.09
N ASP A 32 -2.65 17.28 -2.76
CA ASP A 32 -2.42 18.55 -2.07
C ASP A 32 -1.92 18.33 -0.63
N LEU A 33 -1.23 19.33 -0.07
CA LEU A 33 -0.80 19.38 1.34
C LEU A 33 -1.21 20.74 1.92
N ILE A 34 -2.34 20.75 2.63
CA ILE A 34 -2.92 21.97 3.22
C ILE A 34 -2.40 22.10 4.65
N LEU A 35 -1.86 23.25 5.05
CA LEU A 35 -1.45 23.45 6.45
C LEU A 35 -2.66 23.32 7.38
N ALA A 36 -2.51 22.56 8.47
CA ALA A 36 -3.56 22.46 9.47
C ALA A 36 -3.75 23.82 10.19
N PRO A 37 -4.97 24.16 10.64
CA PRO A 37 -5.19 25.36 11.44
C PRO A 37 -4.29 25.38 12.69
N ASP A 38 -3.91 26.59 13.12
CA ASP A 38 -2.83 26.88 14.08
C ASP A 38 -2.84 26.10 15.41
N SER A 39 -3.97 25.50 15.81
CA SER A 39 -4.10 24.73 17.05
C SER A 39 -3.61 23.28 16.99
N GLU A 40 -3.48 22.68 15.80
CA GLU A 40 -3.18 21.25 15.66
C GLU A 40 -1.77 20.94 15.16
N GLY A 41 -1.11 21.91 14.49
CA GLY A 41 0.17 21.69 13.82
C GLY A 41 0.08 20.67 12.66
N GLY A 42 1.12 20.59 11.85
CA GLY A 42 1.19 19.65 10.73
C GLY A 42 0.40 20.07 9.49
N SER A 43 0.03 19.08 8.66
CA SER A 43 -0.66 19.28 7.38
C SER A 43 -1.79 18.27 7.18
N ILE A 44 -2.80 18.65 6.41
CA ILE A 44 -3.83 17.78 5.85
C ILE A 44 -3.39 17.35 4.46
N MET A 45 -3.08 16.07 4.31
CA MET A 45 -2.74 15.44 3.03
C MET A 45 -3.99 15.02 2.28
N ILE A 46 -4.13 15.52 1.06
CA ILE A 46 -5.19 15.13 0.13
C ILE A 46 -4.66 14.08 -0.83
N MET A 47 -5.35 12.94 -0.92
CA MET A 47 -5.01 11.83 -1.81
C MET A 47 -6.26 11.22 -2.44
N PRO A 48 -6.15 10.41 -3.51
CA PRO A 48 -7.29 9.68 -4.06
C PRO A 48 -7.97 8.79 -3.02
N PHE A 49 -9.23 8.42 -3.28
CA PHE A 49 -9.98 7.53 -2.41
C PHE A 49 -9.86 6.09 -2.90
N PHE A 50 -9.12 5.27 -2.15
CA PHE A 50 -8.79 3.90 -2.53
C PHE A 50 -9.67 2.86 -1.84
N LEU A 51 -9.65 1.66 -2.40
CA LEU A 51 -10.04 0.44 -1.70
C LEU A 51 -8.81 -0.23 -1.08
N PRO A 52 -8.95 -0.96 0.04
CA PRO A 52 -7.90 -1.89 0.47
C PRO A 52 -7.57 -2.87 -0.67
N ALA A 53 -6.29 -3.15 -0.91
CA ALA A 53 -5.87 -3.98 -2.04
C ALA A 53 -6.49 -5.38 -2.03
N HIS A 54 -6.74 -5.89 -0.83
CA HIS A 54 -7.33 -7.21 -0.58
C HIS A 54 -8.87 -7.21 -0.55
N GLN A 55 -9.53 -6.10 -0.89
CA GLN A 55 -10.99 -5.97 -0.91
C GLN A 55 -11.51 -5.48 -2.27
N PRO A 56 -12.45 -6.19 -2.93
CA PRO A 56 -12.96 -7.52 -2.56
C PRO A 56 -11.86 -8.59 -2.58
N LEU A 57 -12.10 -9.82 -2.13
CA LEU A 57 -11.04 -10.85 -2.13
C LEU A 57 -10.50 -11.14 -3.54
N PHE A 58 -9.27 -11.63 -3.62
CA PHE A 58 -8.68 -12.09 -4.89
C PHE A 58 -9.38 -13.38 -5.32
N GLU A 59 -9.93 -13.41 -6.54
CA GLU A 59 -10.70 -14.54 -7.06
C GLU A 59 -9.84 -15.53 -7.86
N THR A 60 -8.73 -15.05 -8.45
CA THR A 60 -7.84 -15.88 -9.27
C THR A 60 -6.38 -15.73 -8.89
N VAL A 61 -5.56 -16.72 -9.26
CA VAL A 61 -4.09 -16.61 -9.13
C VAL A 61 -3.55 -15.47 -10.00
N GLY A 62 -4.18 -15.18 -11.14
CA GLY A 62 -3.78 -14.06 -12.00
C GLY A 62 -3.91 -12.71 -11.29
N GLU A 63 -5.00 -12.49 -10.53
CA GLU A 63 -5.18 -11.26 -9.73
C GLU A 63 -4.13 -11.11 -8.65
N LEU A 64 -3.77 -12.21 -7.98
CA LEU A 64 -2.73 -12.22 -6.97
C LEU A 64 -1.35 -11.90 -7.57
N LEU A 65 -1.02 -12.53 -8.70
CA LEU A 65 0.26 -12.33 -9.38
C LEU A 65 0.39 -10.89 -9.87
N GLU A 66 -0.68 -10.30 -10.42
CA GLU A 66 -0.66 -8.91 -10.89
C GLU A 66 -0.50 -7.92 -9.73
N PHE A 67 -1.17 -8.16 -8.60
CA PHE A 67 -0.96 -7.40 -7.37
C PHE A 67 0.51 -7.42 -6.94
N PHE A 68 1.10 -8.61 -6.79
CA PHE A 68 2.50 -8.73 -6.37
C PHE A 68 3.47 -8.13 -7.38
N ARG A 69 3.21 -8.28 -8.70
CA ARG A 69 4.02 -7.65 -9.74
C ARG A 69 4.10 -6.13 -9.53
N GLN A 70 2.96 -5.47 -9.32
CA GLN A 70 2.90 -4.02 -9.06
C GLN A 70 3.54 -3.64 -7.72
N MET A 71 3.35 -4.42 -6.66
CA MET A 71 3.98 -4.14 -5.36
C MET A 71 5.50 -4.30 -5.39
N PHE A 72 6.03 -5.30 -6.09
CA PHE A 72 7.48 -5.44 -6.29
C PHE A 72 8.04 -4.30 -7.13
N GLU A 73 7.34 -3.91 -8.21
CA GLU A 73 7.72 -2.78 -9.06
C GLU A 73 7.76 -1.46 -8.26
N GLY A 74 6.73 -1.22 -7.44
CA GLY A 74 6.63 -0.05 -6.56
C GLY A 74 7.73 0.02 -5.50
N VAL A 75 7.95 -1.08 -4.78
CA VAL A 75 8.99 -1.14 -3.75
C VAL A 75 10.38 -1.03 -4.39
N GLN A 76 10.63 -1.66 -5.54
CA GLN A 76 11.87 -1.49 -6.28
C GLN A 76 12.09 -0.03 -6.69
N PHE A 77 11.05 0.64 -7.21
CA PHE A 77 11.12 2.06 -7.55
C PHE A 77 11.47 2.92 -6.33
N MET A 78 10.83 2.68 -5.18
CA MET A 78 11.17 3.36 -3.92
C MET A 78 12.63 3.13 -3.56
N HIS A 79 13.11 1.88 -3.65
CA HIS A 79 14.47 1.50 -3.30
C HIS A 79 15.52 2.16 -4.21
N GLU A 80 15.25 2.27 -5.50
CA GLU A 80 16.07 3.01 -6.47
C GLU A 80 16.19 4.50 -6.11
N HIS A 81 15.14 5.07 -5.50
CA HIS A 81 15.11 6.45 -5.00
C HIS A 81 15.50 6.56 -3.53
N ARG A 82 16.10 5.52 -2.95
CA ARG A 82 16.62 5.48 -1.57
C ARG A 82 15.54 5.64 -0.49
N PHE A 83 14.30 5.28 -0.80
CA PHE A 83 13.22 5.15 0.17
C PHE A 83 13.01 3.68 0.53
N ALA A 84 12.94 3.39 1.82
CA ALA A 84 12.36 2.15 2.31
C ALA A 84 11.04 2.46 3.01
N HIS A 85 10.02 1.66 2.72
CA HIS A 85 8.69 1.86 3.27
C HIS A 85 8.64 1.57 4.78
N GLY A 86 9.33 0.52 5.21
CA GLY A 86 9.50 0.13 6.62
C GLY A 86 8.28 -0.58 7.24
N ASP A 87 7.18 -0.71 6.49
CA ASP A 87 5.94 -1.36 6.94
C ASP A 87 5.09 -1.90 5.77
N CYS A 88 5.70 -2.67 4.86
CA CYS A 88 5.03 -3.26 3.69
C CYS A 88 4.01 -4.36 4.07
N THR A 89 2.93 -4.00 4.76
CA THR A 89 1.82 -4.89 5.12
C THR A 89 0.68 -4.80 4.10
N LEU A 90 -0.17 -5.82 4.02
CA LEU A 90 -1.31 -5.85 3.08
C LEU A 90 -2.29 -4.68 3.30
N GLU A 91 -2.27 -4.12 4.51
CA GLU A 91 -3.20 -3.08 4.97
C GLU A 91 -2.70 -1.69 4.54
N ASN A 92 -1.40 -1.59 4.24
CA ASN A 92 -0.74 -0.42 3.64
C ASN A 92 -0.67 -0.50 2.11
N PHE A 93 -1.39 -1.47 1.52
CA PHE A 93 -1.59 -1.55 0.08
C PHE A 93 -3.05 -1.29 -0.25
N ALA A 94 -3.24 -0.39 -1.21
CA ALA A 94 -4.54 0.06 -1.66
C ALA A 94 -4.67 -0.12 -3.18
N MET A 95 -5.86 0.02 -3.72
CA MET A 95 -6.11 -0.07 -5.16
C MET A 95 -7.07 1.00 -5.64
N SER A 96 -6.91 1.39 -6.90
CA SER A 96 -7.86 2.27 -7.59
C SER A 96 -9.25 1.64 -7.56
N SER A 97 -10.24 2.45 -7.18
CA SER A 97 -11.62 1.99 -7.01
C SER A 97 -12.54 2.39 -8.16
N ALA A 98 -12.11 3.30 -9.04
CA ALA A 98 -12.97 3.92 -10.04
C ALA A 98 -13.59 2.91 -11.02
N GLU A 99 -12.82 1.88 -11.43
CA GLU A 99 -13.29 0.87 -12.39
C GLU A 99 -14.31 -0.09 -11.76
N MET A 100 -14.05 -0.53 -10.52
CA MET A 100 -14.94 -1.47 -9.83
C MET A 100 -16.17 -0.77 -9.22
N TYR A 101 -16.04 0.51 -8.89
CA TYR A 101 -17.08 1.33 -8.26
C TYR A 101 -17.19 2.70 -8.97
N PRO A 102 -17.65 2.75 -10.23
CA PRO A 102 -17.77 3.99 -11.01
C PRO A 102 -18.69 5.03 -10.37
N HIS A 103 -19.66 4.60 -9.56
CA HIS A 103 -20.56 5.48 -8.83
C HIS A 103 -20.09 5.76 -7.39
N GLY A 104 -18.92 5.25 -7.02
CA GLY A 104 -18.34 5.29 -5.68
C GLY A 104 -19.10 4.44 -4.65
N PHE A 105 -18.57 4.45 -3.43
CA PHE A 105 -19.06 3.68 -2.29
C PHE A 105 -18.97 4.52 -1.01
N PHE A 106 -19.58 4.05 0.06
CA PHE A 106 -19.51 4.73 1.35
C PHE A 106 -18.11 4.58 1.98
N PRO A 107 -17.53 5.64 2.55
CA PRO A 107 -16.24 5.54 3.24
C PRO A 107 -16.22 4.39 4.26
N PHE A 108 -15.19 3.52 4.19
CA PHE A 108 -15.01 2.35 5.06
C PHE A 108 -16.03 1.21 4.89
N HIS A 109 -17.10 1.40 4.11
CA HIS A 109 -18.12 0.39 3.82
C HIS A 109 -18.33 0.27 2.30
N HIS A 110 -17.42 -0.44 1.63
CA HIS A 110 -17.43 -0.56 0.17
C HIS A 110 -18.61 -1.38 -0.38
N GLU A 111 -19.25 -2.17 0.47
CA GLU A 111 -20.50 -2.87 0.23
C GLU A 111 -21.74 -1.96 0.28
N LYS A 112 -21.56 -0.66 0.59
CA LYS A 112 -22.66 0.32 0.69
C LYS A 112 -22.52 1.43 -0.35
N SER A 113 -23.64 1.83 -0.92
CA SER A 113 -23.73 3.03 -1.76
C SER A 113 -23.30 4.28 -0.99
N ARG A 114 -22.86 5.35 -1.68
CA ARG A 114 -22.45 6.62 -1.06
C ARG A 114 -23.48 7.24 -0.10
N SER A 115 -24.77 6.98 -0.30
CA SER A 115 -25.85 7.44 0.59
C SER A 115 -26.13 6.50 1.77
N PHE A 116 -25.37 5.40 1.89
CA PHE A 116 -25.53 4.32 2.87
C PHE A 116 -26.89 3.57 2.80
N ARG A 117 -27.72 3.84 1.79
CA ARG A 117 -29.09 3.28 1.71
C ARG A 117 -29.19 1.91 1.05
N ARG A 118 -28.24 1.57 0.18
CA ARG A 118 -28.28 0.33 -0.61
C ARG A 118 -27.00 -0.45 -0.42
N ASN A 119 -27.12 -1.77 -0.43
CA ASN A 119 -25.99 -2.65 -0.67
C ASN A 119 -25.59 -2.55 -2.14
N ILE A 120 -24.29 -2.54 -2.41
CA ILE A 120 -23.71 -2.53 -3.74
C ILE A 120 -22.65 -3.61 -3.83
N SER A 121 -22.40 -4.07 -5.04
CA SER A 121 -21.30 -4.96 -5.39
C SER A 121 -20.38 -4.27 -6.40
N PRO A 122 -19.13 -4.72 -6.57
CA PRO A 122 -18.32 -4.32 -7.70
C PRO A 122 -19.07 -4.47 -9.03
N HIS A 123 -18.86 -3.53 -9.95
CA HIS A 123 -19.40 -3.58 -11.31
C HIS A 123 -18.74 -4.67 -12.18
N GLY A 124 -17.59 -5.19 -11.76
CA GLY A 124 -16.86 -6.25 -12.45
C GLY A 124 -15.74 -6.84 -11.59
N THR A 125 -15.06 -7.85 -12.12
CA THR A 125 -13.88 -8.49 -11.52
C THR A 125 -12.61 -7.65 -11.78
N ARG A 126 -11.51 -7.93 -11.04
CA ARG A 126 -10.22 -7.27 -11.35
C ARG A 126 -9.67 -7.70 -12.69
N THR A 127 -9.96 -8.92 -13.12
CA THR A 127 -9.53 -9.43 -14.43
C THR A 127 -10.24 -8.75 -15.61
N SER A 128 -11.44 -8.22 -15.40
CA SER A 128 -12.16 -7.43 -16.41
C SER A 128 -11.60 -6.01 -16.55
N SER A 129 -10.98 -5.49 -15.48
CA SER A 129 -10.29 -4.20 -15.49
C SER A 129 -9.19 -4.19 -14.43
N TRP A 130 -7.94 -4.39 -14.85
CA TRP A 130 -6.80 -4.52 -13.96
C TRP A 130 -6.60 -3.24 -13.12
N PRO A 131 -6.78 -3.31 -11.79
CA PRO A 131 -6.63 -2.14 -10.96
C PRO A 131 -5.15 -1.76 -10.83
N ARG A 132 -4.91 -0.46 -10.72
CA ARG A 132 -3.62 0.05 -10.26
C ARG A 132 -3.56 -0.01 -8.74
N TYR A 133 -2.49 -0.58 -8.20
CA TYR A 133 -2.25 -0.66 -6.77
C TYR A 133 -1.32 0.46 -6.28
N TYR A 134 -1.47 0.82 -5.01
CA TYR A 134 -0.77 1.92 -4.38
C TYR A 134 -0.24 1.52 -3.00
N ILE A 135 0.96 2.00 -2.70
CA ILE A 135 1.61 1.95 -1.39
C ILE A 135 1.19 3.21 -0.64
N ILE A 136 0.56 3.02 0.51
CA ILE A 136 0.05 4.10 1.37
C ILE A 136 0.73 4.02 2.74
N ASP A 137 0.54 5.09 3.54
CA ASP A 137 1.00 5.18 4.92
C ASP A 137 2.54 5.17 5.10
N PHE A 138 3.13 6.36 5.06
CA PHE A 138 4.58 6.56 5.10
C PHE A 138 5.12 6.85 6.52
N ASP A 139 4.32 6.59 7.55
CA ASP A 139 4.66 6.86 8.97
C ASP A 139 5.97 6.17 9.41
N ARG A 140 6.24 5.00 8.82
CA ARG A 140 7.39 4.15 9.14
C ARG A 140 8.49 4.20 8.09
N SER A 141 8.32 5.01 7.06
CA SER A 141 9.27 5.10 5.95
C SER A 141 10.52 5.87 6.32
N CYS A 142 11.58 5.64 5.55
CA CYS A 142 12.87 6.30 5.71
C CYS A 142 13.48 6.60 4.35
N HIS A 143 14.14 7.75 4.25
CA HIS A 143 14.84 8.21 3.05
C HIS A 143 16.33 8.36 3.37
N PHE A 144 17.20 7.85 2.49
CA PHE A 144 18.65 7.86 2.66
C PHE A 144 19.32 8.73 1.60
N PRO A 145 19.72 9.98 1.92
CA PRO A 145 20.41 10.86 0.97
C PRO A 145 21.68 10.20 0.41
N PHE A 146 22.03 10.53 -0.83
CA PHE A 146 23.23 10.02 -1.50
C PHE A 146 24.54 10.39 -0.79
N GLU A 147 24.54 11.50 -0.02
CA GLU A 147 25.70 12.03 0.71
C GLU A 147 26.01 11.25 2.00
N GLN A 148 25.07 10.46 2.50
CA GLN A 148 25.28 9.58 3.64
C GLN A 148 25.80 8.23 3.11
N SER A 149 26.86 7.70 3.75
CA SER A 149 27.46 6.39 3.46
C SER A 149 26.40 5.32 3.22
N GLU A 150 26.74 4.28 2.45
CA GLU A 150 25.84 3.18 2.10
C GLU A 150 24.82 2.89 3.22
N PRO A 151 23.51 2.73 2.95
CA PRO A 151 22.49 2.59 3.99
C PRO A 151 22.77 1.48 5.01
N ALA A 152 23.64 0.52 4.67
CA ALA A 152 24.15 -0.52 5.57
C ALA A 152 25.23 -0.05 6.58
N ARG A 153 25.81 1.15 6.43
CA ARG A 153 26.97 1.69 7.15
C ARG A 153 26.70 3.02 7.86
N ASN A 154 25.45 3.44 8.00
CA ASN A 154 25.13 4.70 8.66
C ASN A 154 24.91 4.47 10.18
N ASP A 155 25.86 4.93 11.00
CA ASP A 155 25.85 4.73 12.46
C ASP A 155 24.65 5.36 13.18
N ARG A 156 23.95 6.31 12.55
CA ARG A 156 22.68 6.86 13.08
C ARG A 156 21.53 5.84 13.05
N ILE A 157 21.66 4.75 12.28
CA ILE A 157 20.71 3.64 12.21
C ILE A 157 20.84 2.71 13.43
N ALA A 158 21.90 2.85 14.23
CA ALA A 158 22.13 2.00 15.40
C ALA A 158 21.03 2.11 16.48
N THR A 159 20.21 3.16 16.50
CA THR A 159 19.38 3.45 17.69
C THR A 159 17.87 3.32 17.53
N GLN A 160 17.30 3.20 16.32
CA GLN A 160 15.84 3.38 16.16
C GLN A 160 15.02 2.30 15.44
N ARG A 161 15.57 1.12 15.15
CA ARG A 161 14.81 -0.13 14.90
C ARG A 161 15.80 -1.26 14.68
N THR A 162 16.23 -1.90 15.78
CA THR A 162 17.37 -2.84 15.86
C THR A 162 18.66 -2.29 15.22
N PRO A 163 19.70 -2.01 16.01
CA PRO A 163 20.96 -1.48 15.47
C PRO A 163 21.48 -2.32 14.29
N GLY A 164 21.63 -1.70 13.11
CA GLY A 164 22.38 -2.28 12.00
C GLY A 164 21.62 -3.09 10.94
N ARG A 165 20.28 -3.09 10.90
CA ARG A 165 19.54 -3.69 9.78
C ARG A 165 19.12 -2.67 8.75
N ASN A 166 19.74 -2.76 7.58
CA ASN A 166 19.31 -2.13 6.34
C ASN A 166 17.77 -2.32 6.15
N PRO A 167 16.97 -1.26 6.00
CA PRO A 167 15.51 -1.37 5.88
C PRO A 167 15.05 -1.85 4.49
N PHE A 168 15.89 -1.79 3.46
CA PHE A 168 15.53 -2.26 2.11
C PHE A 168 15.22 -3.77 2.10
N PRO A 169 16.06 -4.67 2.66
CA PRO A 169 15.69 -6.07 2.86
C PRO A 169 14.44 -6.30 3.71
N HIS A 170 14.08 -5.36 4.60
CA HIS A 170 12.93 -5.50 5.47
C HIS A 170 11.61 -5.38 4.69
N ASP A 171 11.54 -4.45 3.73
CA ASP A 171 10.39 -4.35 2.83
C ASP A 171 10.19 -5.63 2.01
N VAL A 172 11.29 -6.19 1.49
CA VAL A 172 11.27 -7.47 0.74
C VAL A 172 10.81 -8.62 1.62
N HIS A 173 11.31 -8.69 2.86
CA HIS A 173 10.89 -9.70 3.83
C HIS A 173 9.39 -9.63 4.10
N TYR A 174 8.84 -8.43 4.31
CA TYR A 174 7.40 -8.27 4.53
C TYR A 174 6.55 -8.69 3.33
N LEU A 175 6.94 -8.32 2.10
CA LEU A 175 6.24 -8.80 0.91
C LEU A 175 6.25 -10.33 0.82
N GLY A 176 7.39 -10.96 1.12
CA GLY A 176 7.50 -12.41 1.21
C GLY A 176 6.60 -13.02 2.30
N GLN A 177 6.49 -12.39 3.47
CA GLN A 177 5.62 -12.82 4.56
C GLN A 177 4.14 -12.70 4.20
N ILE A 178 3.72 -11.67 3.44
CA ILE A 178 2.35 -11.59 2.92
C ILE A 178 2.09 -12.77 2.00
N LEU A 179 2.96 -12.99 1.01
CA LEU A 179 2.79 -14.09 0.04
C LEU A 179 2.70 -15.43 0.76
N LYS A 180 3.62 -15.70 1.69
CA LYS A 180 3.66 -16.92 2.47
C LYS A 180 2.43 -17.07 3.36
N ASN A 181 2.22 -16.15 4.31
CA ASN A 181 1.28 -16.36 5.40
C ASN A 181 -0.16 -16.14 4.95
N ARG A 182 -0.42 -15.15 4.09
CA ARG A 182 -1.80 -14.79 3.69
C ARG A 182 -2.30 -15.57 2.49
N PHE A 183 -1.41 -16.07 1.64
CA PHE A 183 -1.80 -16.69 0.37
C PHE A 183 -1.32 -18.12 0.17
N LEU A 184 -0.19 -18.55 0.74
CA LEU A 184 0.26 -19.94 0.61
C LEU A 184 -0.20 -20.77 1.81
N GLU A 185 0.06 -20.34 3.03
CA GLU A 185 -0.25 -21.10 4.26
C GLU A 185 -1.75 -21.08 4.59
N VAL A 186 -2.44 -19.94 4.43
CA VAL A 186 -3.91 -19.88 4.54
C VAL A 186 -4.59 -20.76 3.49
N ARG A 187 -3.97 -20.93 2.30
CA ARG A 187 -4.47 -21.83 1.26
C ARG A 187 -4.14 -23.31 1.51
N TYR A 188 -3.14 -23.64 2.32
CA TYR A 188 -2.95 -25.03 2.78
C TYR A 188 -4.12 -25.54 3.65
N MET A 189 -4.90 -24.63 4.27
CA MET A 189 -6.14 -25.00 4.98
C MET A 189 -7.39 -24.93 4.09
N ALA A 190 -7.42 -24.10 3.04
CA ALA A 190 -8.57 -23.98 2.15
C ALA A 190 -8.56 -24.95 0.94
N PHE A 191 -7.39 -25.39 0.45
CA PHE A 191 -7.32 -26.38 -0.63
C PHE A 191 -7.73 -27.79 -0.19
N VAL A 192 -7.62 -28.13 1.11
CA VAL A 192 -8.12 -29.41 1.64
C VAL A 192 -9.65 -29.44 1.68
N SER A 193 -10.33 -28.28 1.78
CA SER A 193 -11.81 -28.24 1.78
C SER A 193 -12.46 -28.11 0.41
N LEU A 194 -11.78 -27.61 -0.62
CA LEU A 194 -12.40 -27.48 -1.96
C LEU A 194 -12.39 -28.75 -2.80
N HIS A 195 -11.55 -29.75 -2.49
CA HIS A 195 -11.62 -31.08 -3.15
C HIS A 195 -12.65 -32.04 -2.51
N ALA A 196 -13.26 -31.67 -1.38
CA ALA A 196 -14.27 -32.50 -0.73
C ALA A 196 -15.72 -32.21 -1.15
N TYR A 197 -15.96 -31.18 -1.98
CA TYR A 197 -17.32 -30.78 -2.39
C TYR A 197 -17.60 -30.86 -3.89
N VAL A 198 -16.66 -31.39 -4.68
CA VAL A 198 -16.89 -31.74 -6.10
C VAL A 198 -16.37 -33.16 -6.32
N MET A 199 -16.96 -34.14 -5.62
CA MET A 199 -17.00 -35.58 -5.94
C MET A 199 -17.69 -36.32 -4.79
N VAL A 200 -19.01 -36.10 -4.60
CA VAL A 200 -20.08 -37.09 -4.36
C VAL A 200 -21.40 -36.38 -4.63
#